data_AF-A0A8X6F9U9-F1
#
_entry.id   AF-A0A8X6F9U9-F1
#
_cell.length_a   1.000
_cell.length_b   1.000
_cell.length_c   1.000
_cell.angle_alpha   90.00
_cell.angle_beta   90.00
_cell.angle_gamma   90.00
#
_symmetry.space_group_name_H-M   'P 1'
#
loop_
_entity.id
_entity.type
_entity.pdbx_description
1 polymer ?
#
loop_
_entity_poly.entity_id
_entity_poly.type
_entity_poly.pdbx_seq_one_letter_code
_entity_poly.pdbx_strand_id
1 'polypeptide(L)'
;MFDALLSPKAVQESLLTAGLFFRDSPGKIDATEILNAGEGFKTRYNIYKDSKLMDMIGALHFDLGNQSKYLINSVNLRIKLERNKDAFALMSASQDFKIVIQHASLFVRKVKVAPSILIAHKTALSRGAIKMPLLRTEMKSFALSSGMQSITIPNAFIGQVPARLIMGMVSNTAYNGDFSNNPFNFKPL
;
A
#
# COMPACT_ATOMS: atom_id res chain seq x y z
N MET A 1 1.66 -1.04 2.26
CA MET A 1 2.42 -1.89 1.32
C MET A 1 3.07 -3.06 2.05
N PHE A 2 4.12 -2.86 2.85
CA PHE A 2 4.71 -3.93 3.66
C PHE A 2 3.72 -4.55 4.64
N ASP A 3 2.78 -3.76 5.16
CA ASP A 3 1.69 -4.28 6.00
C ASP A 3 0.87 -5.38 5.32
N ALA A 4 0.65 -5.29 4.00
CA ALA A 4 -0.06 -6.33 3.26
C ALA A 4 0.80 -7.61 3.12
N LEU A 5 2.07 -7.44 2.76
CA LEU A 5 3.03 -8.56 2.58
C LEU A 5 3.34 -9.29 3.89
N LEU A 6 3.42 -8.54 4.99
CA LEU A 6 3.73 -9.06 6.33
C LEU A 6 2.47 -9.39 7.15
N SER A 7 1.29 -9.20 6.58
CA SER A 7 0.04 -9.55 7.26
C SER A 7 -0.08 -11.07 7.48
N PRO A 8 -0.81 -11.50 8.52
CA PRO A 8 -1.07 -12.92 8.74
C PRO A 8 -1.80 -13.55 7.55
N LYS A 9 -1.55 -14.84 7.30
CA LYS A 9 -2.15 -15.60 6.19
C LYS A 9 -3.68 -15.46 6.13
N ALA A 10 -4.35 -15.47 7.27
CA ALA A 10 -5.81 -15.29 7.35
C ALA A 10 -6.29 -13.95 6.77
N VAL A 11 -5.50 -12.87 6.91
CA VAL A 11 -5.81 -11.54 6.34
C VAL A 11 -5.52 -11.52 4.83
N GLN A 12 -4.42 -12.17 4.43
CA GLN A 12 -4.04 -12.34 3.03
C GLN A 12 -5.11 -13.07 2.21
N GLU A 13 -5.69 -14.12 2.79
CA GLU A 13 -6.69 -14.97 2.13
C GLU A 13 -8.12 -14.44 2.25
N SER A 14 -8.36 -13.39 3.05
CA SER A 14 -9.68 -12.77 3.22
C SER A 14 -9.69 -11.34 2.65
N LEU A 15 -9.48 -10.34 3.49
CA LEU A 15 -9.61 -8.92 3.16
C LEU A 15 -8.73 -8.48 1.99
N LEU A 16 -7.51 -9.00 1.89
CA LEU A 16 -6.59 -8.57 0.84
C LEU A 16 -6.99 -9.10 -0.55
N THR A 17 -7.72 -10.22 -0.63
CA THR A 17 -8.23 -10.74 -1.91
C THR A 17 -9.25 -9.80 -2.57
N ALA A 18 -10.01 -9.03 -1.77
CA ALA A 18 -10.91 -7.99 -2.27
C ALA A 18 -10.17 -6.80 -2.92
N GLY A 19 -8.88 -6.65 -2.61
CA GLY A 19 -7.94 -5.74 -3.28
C GLY A 19 -7.06 -6.43 -4.32
N LEU A 20 -7.45 -7.61 -4.82
CA LEU A 20 -6.73 -8.44 -5.79
C LEU A 20 -5.33 -8.92 -5.33
N PHE A 21 -5.07 -8.93 -4.03
CA PHE A 21 -3.87 -9.59 -3.53
C PHE A 21 -4.05 -11.11 -3.57
N PHE A 22 -3.21 -11.77 -4.36
CA PHE A 22 -3.08 -13.22 -4.37
C PHE A 22 -1.60 -13.58 -4.31
N ARG A 23 -1.23 -14.46 -3.38
CA ARG A 23 0.17 -14.81 -3.18
C ARG A 23 0.70 -15.59 -4.38
N ASP A 24 1.83 -15.13 -4.93
CA ASP A 24 2.51 -15.81 -6.02
C ASP A 24 3.36 -17.00 -5.54
N SER A 25 3.56 -17.97 -6.44
CA SER A 25 4.39 -19.13 -6.17
C SER A 25 5.88 -18.73 -6.12
N PRO A 26 6.67 -19.25 -5.16
CA PRO A 26 8.10 -18.97 -5.08
C PRO A 26 8.82 -19.23 -6.40
N GLY A 27 9.74 -18.34 -6.78
CA GLY A 27 10.51 -18.44 -8.04
C GLY A 27 9.75 -18.07 -9.32
N LYS A 28 8.44 -17.76 -9.23
CA LYS A 28 7.59 -17.40 -10.38
C LYS A 28 6.97 -16.00 -10.26
N ILE A 29 7.60 -15.13 -9.49
CA ILE A 29 7.05 -13.80 -9.16
C ILE A 29 7.13 -12.83 -10.35
N ASP A 30 8.15 -12.95 -11.19
CA ASP A 30 8.35 -12.16 -12.42
C ASP A 30 7.80 -12.86 -13.68
N ALA A 31 7.14 -14.01 -13.53
CA ALA A 31 6.63 -14.77 -14.67
C ALA A 31 5.34 -14.11 -15.21
N THR A 32 5.41 -13.58 -16.43
CA THR A 32 4.28 -12.92 -17.11
C THR A 32 3.49 -13.85 -18.04
N GLU A 33 4.08 -14.99 -18.42
CA GLU A 33 3.46 -16.00 -19.26
C GLU A 33 2.59 -16.97 -18.44
N ILE A 34 1.31 -17.11 -18.81
CA ILE A 34 0.32 -17.88 -18.04
C ILE A 34 0.77 -19.32 -17.79
N LEU A 35 1.39 -19.98 -18.77
CA LEU A 35 1.82 -21.38 -18.65
C LEU A 35 2.83 -21.56 -17.49
N ASN A 36 3.74 -20.60 -17.34
CA ASN A 36 4.85 -20.65 -16.38
C ASN A 36 4.60 -19.84 -15.11
N ALA A 37 3.55 -19.01 -15.08
CA ALA A 37 3.22 -18.13 -13.97
C ALA A 37 2.82 -18.88 -12.69
N GLY A 38 3.01 -18.18 -11.57
CA GLY A 38 2.53 -18.59 -10.26
C GLY A 38 1.00 -18.59 -10.16
N GLU A 39 0.47 -19.27 -9.15
CA GLU A 39 -0.98 -19.37 -8.93
C GLU A 39 -1.63 -18.01 -8.71
N GLY A 40 -0.98 -17.11 -7.95
CA GLY A 40 -1.48 -15.76 -7.71
C GLY A 40 -1.71 -14.96 -8.98
N PHE A 41 -0.72 -14.91 -9.86
CA PHE A 41 -0.82 -14.26 -11.17
C PHE A 41 -1.91 -14.89 -12.04
N LYS A 42 -2.01 -16.23 -12.09
CA LYS A 42 -3.06 -16.92 -12.86
C LYS A 42 -4.47 -16.55 -12.38
N THR A 43 -4.67 -16.47 -11.06
CA THR A 43 -5.95 -16.05 -10.48
C THR A 43 -6.27 -14.62 -10.85
N ARG A 44 -5.31 -13.70 -10.69
CA ARG A 44 -5.46 -12.29 -11.10
C ARG A 44 -5.80 -12.16 -12.58
N TYR A 45 -5.03 -12.82 -13.45
CA TYR A 45 -5.25 -12.84 -14.89
C TYR A 45 -6.68 -13.29 -15.24
N ASN A 46 -7.15 -14.40 -14.66
CA ASN A 46 -8.48 -14.94 -14.95
C ASN A 46 -9.62 -14.01 -14.52
N ILE A 47 -9.39 -13.16 -13.52
CA ILE A 47 -10.37 -12.19 -13.03
C ILE A 47 -10.64 -11.09 -14.07
N TYR A 48 -9.59 -10.51 -14.67
CA TYR A 48 -9.71 -9.34 -15.54
C TYR A 48 -9.40 -9.59 -17.02
N LYS A 49 -9.14 -10.84 -17.44
CA LYS A 49 -8.96 -11.19 -18.85
C LYS A 49 -10.13 -10.67 -19.70
N ASP A 50 -9.85 -10.41 -20.98
CA ASP A 50 -10.82 -9.86 -21.93
C ASP A 50 -11.30 -8.44 -21.56
N SER A 51 -10.51 -7.68 -20.80
CA SER A 51 -10.83 -6.32 -20.34
C SER A 51 -12.11 -6.22 -19.51
N LYS A 52 -12.39 -7.26 -18.71
CA LYS A 52 -13.56 -7.26 -17.81
C LYS A 52 -13.44 -6.16 -16.75
N LEU A 53 -14.55 -5.49 -16.49
CA LEU A 53 -14.66 -4.58 -15.37
C LEU A 53 -14.65 -5.38 -14.06
N MET A 54 -13.95 -4.86 -13.06
CA MET A 54 -13.86 -5.45 -11.73
C MET A 54 -13.94 -4.34 -10.69
N ASP A 55 -14.68 -4.61 -9.62
CA ASP A 55 -14.76 -3.76 -8.45
C ASP A 55 -13.73 -4.20 -7.41
N MET A 56 -12.97 -3.24 -6.89
CA MET A 56 -12.00 -3.46 -5.82
C MET A 56 -12.42 -2.68 -4.59
N ILE A 57 -12.24 -3.29 -3.42
CA ILE A 57 -12.44 -2.61 -2.14
C ILE A 57 -11.28 -2.90 -1.20
N GLY A 58 -10.79 -1.85 -0.54
CA GLY A 58 -9.69 -1.94 0.39
C GLY A 58 -9.69 -0.76 1.34
N ALA A 59 -9.00 -0.93 2.48
CA ALA A 59 -8.77 0.16 3.41
C ALA A 59 -7.78 1.15 2.80
N LEU A 60 -8.03 2.46 2.99
CA LEU A 60 -7.04 3.47 2.66
C LEU A 60 -5.95 3.45 3.74
N HIS A 61 -4.72 3.12 3.35
CA HIS A 61 -3.58 3.05 4.26
C HIS A 61 -2.86 4.40 4.34
N PHE A 62 -2.98 5.06 5.50
CA PHE A 62 -2.28 6.31 5.82
C PHE A 62 -2.07 6.40 7.34
N ASP A 63 -1.05 7.11 7.79
CA ASP A 63 -0.61 7.14 9.20
C ASP A 63 -1.75 7.47 10.19
N LEU A 64 -2.61 8.44 9.84
CA LEU A 64 -3.73 8.87 10.68
C LEU A 64 -4.91 7.87 10.67
N GLY A 65 -4.99 6.99 9.68
CA GLY A 65 -5.96 5.90 9.61
C GLY A 65 -5.59 4.70 10.49
N ASN A 66 -4.32 4.61 10.90
CA ASN A 66 -3.80 3.48 11.68
C ASN A 66 -3.87 3.68 13.21
N GLN A 67 -4.40 4.82 13.68
CA GLN A 67 -4.55 5.11 15.11
C GLN A 67 -5.99 4.86 15.60
N SER A 68 -6.16 4.62 16.90
CA SER A 68 -7.41 4.11 17.50
C SER A 68 -8.49 5.17 17.79
N LYS A 69 -8.15 6.46 17.72
CA LYS A 69 -9.05 7.58 18.00
C LYS A 69 -9.82 8.02 16.75
N TYR A 70 -11.07 8.37 16.94
CA TYR A 70 -11.87 8.98 15.88
C TYR A 70 -11.47 10.44 15.62
N LEU A 71 -11.66 10.89 14.38
CA LEU A 71 -11.61 12.31 14.06
C LEU A 71 -12.77 13.01 14.77
N ILE A 72 -12.50 14.17 15.37
CA ILE A 72 -13.53 14.99 15.99
C ILE A 72 -14.41 15.67 14.94
N ASN A 73 -15.61 16.07 15.38
CA ASN A 73 -16.52 16.86 14.57
C ASN A 73 -15.85 18.17 14.12
N SER A 74 -16.30 18.67 12.97
CA SER A 74 -15.85 19.94 12.39
C SER A 74 -14.37 19.98 11.96
N VAL A 75 -13.78 18.83 11.64
CA VAL A 75 -12.47 18.74 10.97
C VAL A 75 -12.68 18.45 9.49
N ASN A 76 -12.13 19.33 8.65
CA ASN A 76 -12.11 19.11 7.19
C ASN A 76 -10.93 18.21 6.82
N LEU A 77 -11.21 17.09 6.17
CA LEU A 77 -10.20 16.17 5.66
C LEU A 77 -10.13 16.26 4.14
N ARG A 78 -8.92 16.50 3.62
CA ARG A 78 -8.63 16.43 2.17
C ARG A 78 -7.71 15.24 1.92
N ILE A 79 -8.19 14.28 1.14
CA ILE A 79 -7.39 13.12 0.71
C ILE A 79 -7.09 13.31 -0.77
N LYS A 80 -5.80 13.27 -1.13
CA LYS A 80 -5.33 13.23 -2.52
C LYS A 80 -4.76 11.85 -2.78
N LEU A 81 -5.27 11.18 -3.82
CA LEU A 81 -4.75 9.89 -4.26
C LEU A 81 -4.05 10.11 -5.60
N GLU A 82 -2.79 9.72 -5.68
CA GLU A 82 -2.01 9.76 -6.91
C GLU A 82 -1.85 8.33 -7.43
N ARG A 83 -2.16 8.14 -8.71
CA ARG A 83 -2.10 6.82 -9.35
C ARG A 83 -0.67 6.56 -9.83
N ASN A 84 -0.17 5.36 -9.52
CA ASN A 84 1.08 4.89 -10.11
C ASN A 84 0.96 4.69 -11.63
N LYS A 85 2.10 4.64 -12.31
CA LYS A 85 2.17 4.33 -13.75
C LYS A 85 1.62 2.93 -14.01
N ASP A 86 1.04 2.71 -15.19
CA ASP A 86 0.50 1.41 -15.61
C ASP A 86 1.57 0.32 -15.58
N ALA A 87 2.79 0.62 -16.05
CA ALA A 87 3.93 -0.29 -16.02
C ALA A 87 4.37 -0.70 -14.59
N PHE A 88 4.02 0.08 -13.56
CA PHE A 88 4.29 -0.30 -12.17
C PHE A 88 3.14 -1.15 -11.58
N ALA A 89 1.91 -0.86 -11.97
CA ALA A 89 0.72 -1.47 -11.39
C ALA A 89 0.28 -2.77 -12.10
N LEU A 90 0.68 -2.97 -13.35
CA LEU A 90 0.34 -4.13 -14.17
C LEU A 90 1.56 -5.00 -14.45
N MET A 91 1.29 -6.29 -14.62
CA MET A 91 2.26 -7.27 -15.11
C MET A 91 1.71 -7.92 -16.38
N SER A 92 2.52 -7.96 -17.43
CA SER A 92 2.13 -8.48 -18.74
C SER A 92 3.36 -8.76 -19.62
N ALA A 93 3.24 -9.72 -20.54
CA ALA A 93 4.24 -9.98 -21.56
C ALA A 93 4.25 -8.90 -22.67
N SER A 94 3.10 -8.26 -22.93
CA SER A 94 2.95 -7.11 -23.85
C SER A 94 2.77 -5.80 -23.06
N GLN A 95 3.10 -4.67 -23.70
CA GLN A 95 2.97 -3.33 -23.12
C GLN A 95 1.66 -2.62 -23.50
N ASP A 96 0.70 -3.34 -24.07
CA ASP A 96 -0.51 -2.75 -24.68
C ASP A 96 -1.66 -2.53 -23.68
N PHE A 97 -1.42 -2.79 -22.39
CA PHE A 97 -2.43 -2.74 -21.34
C PHE A 97 -2.35 -1.48 -20.49
N LYS A 98 -3.52 -0.96 -20.09
CA LYS A 98 -3.65 0.20 -19.22
C LYS A 98 -4.77 -0.02 -18.20
N ILE A 99 -4.63 0.61 -17.04
CA ILE A 99 -5.68 0.67 -16.02
C ILE A 99 -6.51 1.93 -16.22
N VAL A 100 -7.83 1.76 -16.32
CA VAL A 100 -8.79 2.86 -16.36
C VAL A 100 -9.69 2.77 -15.14
N ILE A 101 -9.68 3.80 -14.30
CA ILE A 101 -10.59 3.91 -13.16
C ILE A 101 -11.91 4.48 -13.67
N GLN A 102 -12.95 3.64 -13.71
CA GLN A 102 -14.28 4.06 -14.15
C GLN A 102 -15.00 4.86 -13.06
N HIS A 103 -14.94 4.36 -11.83
CA HIS A 103 -15.58 4.98 -10.68
C HIS A 103 -14.74 4.75 -9.43
N ALA A 104 -14.72 5.74 -8.53
CA ALA A 104 -14.04 5.66 -7.25
C ALA A 104 -14.94 6.25 -6.16
N SER A 105 -15.04 5.54 -5.03
CA SER A 105 -15.84 5.98 -3.89
C SER A 105 -15.09 5.73 -2.59
N LEU A 106 -15.26 6.65 -1.63
CA LEU A 106 -14.69 6.53 -0.30
C LEU A 106 -15.81 6.33 0.72
N PHE A 107 -15.79 5.17 1.36
CA PHE A 107 -16.72 4.85 2.46
C PHE A 107 -16.10 5.26 3.79
N VAL A 108 -16.77 6.13 4.54
CA VAL A 108 -16.31 6.60 5.86
C VAL A 108 -17.33 6.23 6.93
N ARG A 109 -16.86 5.63 8.02
CA ARG A 109 -17.70 5.33 9.18
C ARG A 109 -17.91 6.57 10.03
N LYS A 110 -19.16 7.03 10.16
CA LYS A 110 -19.56 8.12 11.05
C LYS A 110 -20.14 7.58 12.34
N VAL A 111 -19.60 8.00 13.49
CA VAL A 111 -20.11 7.63 14.82
C VAL A 111 -21.09 8.70 15.30
N LYS A 112 -22.30 8.29 15.70
CA LYS A 112 -23.26 9.17 16.37
C LYS A 112 -22.99 9.13 17.88
N VAL A 113 -22.76 10.29 18.48
CA VAL A 113 -22.47 10.44 19.91
C VAL A 113 -23.63 11.16 20.62
N ALA A 114 -23.81 10.87 21.91
CA ALA A 114 -24.83 11.54 22.72
C ALA A 114 -24.54 13.05 22.84
N PRO A 115 -25.58 13.91 22.96
CA PRO A 115 -25.39 15.36 23.06
C PRO A 115 -24.49 15.80 24.22
N SER A 116 -24.56 15.11 25.36
CA SER A 116 -23.70 15.37 26.53
C SER A 116 -22.21 15.24 26.21
N ILE A 117 -21.83 14.26 25.38
CA ILE A 117 -20.45 14.04 24.94
C ILE A 117 -19.98 15.16 24.01
N LEU A 118 -20.85 15.67 23.13
CA LEU A 118 -20.51 16.81 22.26
C LEU A 118 -20.23 18.07 23.07
N ILE A 119 -21.03 18.35 24.09
CA ILE A 119 -20.81 19.49 25.00
C ILE A 119 -19.49 19.30 25.75
N ALA A 120 -19.26 18.12 26.32
CA ALA A 120 -18.01 17.80 27.02
C ALA A 120 -16.77 17.97 26.12
N HIS A 121 -16.83 17.50 24.87
CA HIS A 121 -15.76 17.70 23.89
C HIS A 121 -15.52 19.18 23.60
N LYS A 122 -16.58 19.99 23.44
CA LYS A 122 -16.46 21.44 23.20
C LYS A 122 -15.80 22.16 24.38
N THR A 123 -16.18 21.82 25.61
CA THR A 123 -15.56 22.39 26.83
C THR A 123 -14.12 21.94 27.02
N ALA A 124 -13.80 20.68 26.68
CA ALA A 124 -12.41 20.21 26.73
C ALA A 124 -11.54 20.92 25.68
N LEU A 125 -12.07 21.10 24.47
CA LEU A 125 -11.39 21.80 23.37
C LEU A 125 -11.15 23.29 23.64
N SER A 126 -12.00 23.95 24.45
CA SER A 126 -11.75 25.32 24.86
C SER A 126 -10.63 25.47 25.89
N ARG A 127 -10.23 24.37 26.53
CA ARG A 127 -9.16 24.33 27.57
C ARG A 127 -7.85 23.78 27.04
N GLY A 128 -7.86 23.05 25.93
CA GLY A 128 -6.64 22.46 25.37
C GLY A 128 -6.86 21.76 24.03
N ALA A 129 -5.75 21.40 23.39
CA ALA A 129 -5.74 20.71 22.11
C ALA A 129 -5.89 19.18 22.26
N ILE A 130 -6.47 18.54 21.25
CA ILE A 130 -6.53 17.08 21.18
C ILE A 130 -5.17 16.52 20.82
N LYS A 131 -4.74 15.51 21.57
CA LYS A 131 -3.55 14.73 21.27
C LYS A 131 -3.93 13.45 20.52
N MET A 132 -3.55 13.38 19.24
CA MET A 132 -3.72 12.20 18.39
C MET A 132 -2.35 11.54 18.22
N PRO A 133 -2.14 10.32 18.76
CA PRO A 133 -0.90 9.59 18.51
C PRO A 133 -0.78 9.31 17.01
N LEU A 134 0.38 9.62 16.44
CA LEU A 134 0.68 9.37 15.04
C LEU A 134 1.95 8.54 14.95
N LEU A 135 1.86 7.36 14.34
CA LEU A 135 3.01 6.56 13.94
C LEU A 135 3.26 6.84 12.47
N ARG A 136 4.35 7.56 12.18
CA ARG A 136 4.70 7.92 10.81
C ARG A 136 5.48 6.80 10.14
N THR A 137 5.06 6.41 8.95
CA THR A 137 5.82 5.50 8.08
C THR A 137 6.51 6.32 7.00
N GLU A 138 7.83 6.19 6.88
CA GLU A 138 8.62 6.87 5.86
C GLU A 138 9.34 5.84 4.98
N MET A 139 9.22 6.01 3.65
CA MET A 139 9.95 5.20 2.67
C MET A 139 11.13 6.01 2.14
N LYS A 140 12.33 5.44 2.24
CA LYS A 140 13.55 5.99 1.63
C LYS A 140 14.12 4.97 0.66
N SER A 141 14.39 5.43 -0.55
CA SER A 141 14.94 4.61 -1.63
C SER A 141 16.35 5.09 -1.95
N PHE A 142 17.28 4.15 -2.08
CA PHE A 142 18.68 4.44 -2.41
C PHE A 142 19.07 3.60 -3.61
N ALA A 143 19.67 4.23 -4.62
CA ALA A 143 20.19 3.51 -5.78
C ALA A 143 21.56 2.91 -5.43
N LEU A 144 21.72 1.61 -5.67
CA LEU A 144 22.95 0.87 -5.40
C LEU A 144 23.58 0.43 -6.73
N SER A 145 24.90 0.56 -6.84
CA SER A 145 25.65 0.06 -7.99
C SER A 145 25.86 -1.46 -7.88
N SER A 146 25.88 -2.14 -9.02
CA SER A 146 26.15 -3.58 -9.07
C SER A 146 27.56 -3.89 -8.54
N GLY A 147 27.70 -5.02 -7.83
CA GLY A 147 28.98 -5.50 -7.30
C GLY A 147 29.41 -4.88 -5.96
N MET A 148 28.62 -3.96 -5.39
CA MET A 148 28.89 -3.42 -4.05
C MET A 148 28.64 -4.48 -2.97
N GLN A 149 29.63 -4.74 -2.11
CA GLN A 149 29.51 -5.65 -0.97
C GLN A 149 29.11 -4.93 0.34
N SER A 150 29.39 -3.63 0.42
CA SER A 150 29.07 -2.81 1.59
C SER A 150 28.76 -1.39 1.15
N ILE A 151 27.78 -0.78 1.80
CA ILE A 151 27.43 0.62 1.63
C ILE A 151 27.17 1.25 3.00
N THR A 152 27.71 2.44 3.20
CA THR A 152 27.31 3.31 4.31
C THR A 152 26.43 4.41 3.75
N ILE A 153 25.21 4.53 4.26
CA ILE A 153 24.26 5.57 3.87
C ILE A 153 24.29 6.64 4.97
N PRO A 154 25.09 7.72 4.80
CA PRO A 154 25.16 8.77 5.80
C PRO A 154 23.79 9.44 5.92
N ASN A 155 23.42 9.81 7.15
CA ASN A 155 22.17 10.53 7.43
C ASN A 155 20.91 9.83 6.89
N ALA A 156 20.90 8.48 6.87
CA ALA A 156 19.73 7.71 6.49
C ALA A 156 18.47 8.12 7.29
N PHE A 157 18.64 8.59 8.53
CA PHE A 157 17.61 9.24 9.34
C PHE A 157 18.16 10.53 9.94
N ILE A 158 17.41 11.63 9.82
CA ILE A 158 17.76 12.91 10.43
C ILE A 158 16.62 13.24 11.41
N GLY A 159 16.95 13.37 12.70
CA GLY A 159 15.98 13.64 13.75
C GLY A 159 15.34 12.38 14.33
N GLN A 160 14.12 12.05 13.91
CA GLN A 160 13.38 10.91 14.48
C GLN A 160 13.98 9.58 14.02
N VAL A 161 14.35 8.74 14.98
CA VAL A 161 14.84 7.37 14.74
C VAL A 161 13.65 6.42 14.68
N PRO A 162 13.53 5.57 13.65
CA PRO A 162 12.40 4.66 13.53
C PRO A 162 12.47 3.56 14.59
N ALA A 163 11.32 3.22 15.17
CA ALA A 163 11.18 2.08 16.08
C ALA A 163 11.26 0.72 15.35
N ARG A 164 11.01 0.71 14.03
CA ARG A 164 11.09 -0.46 13.17
C ARG A 164 11.68 -0.09 11.82
N LEU A 165 12.70 -0.84 11.41
CA LEU A 165 13.32 -0.73 10.11
C LEU A 165 12.92 -1.94 9.27
N ILE A 166 12.45 -1.71 8.04
CA ILE A 166 12.24 -2.76 7.03
C ILE A 166 13.09 -2.39 5.84
N MET A 167 13.96 -3.31 5.42
CA MET A 167 14.81 -3.15 4.24
C MET A 167 14.41 -4.18 3.20
N GLY A 168 14.46 -3.78 1.94
CA GLY A 168 14.24 -4.66 0.80
C GLY A 168 14.99 -4.15 -0.41
N MET A 169 15.66 -5.06 -1.13
CA MET A 169 16.31 -4.75 -2.39
C MET A 169 15.41 -5.16 -3.55
N VAL A 170 15.34 -4.31 -4.56
CA VAL A 170 14.60 -4.56 -5.79
C VAL A 170 15.41 -4.02 -6.96
N SER A 171 15.29 -4.64 -8.13
CA SER A 171 15.95 -4.15 -9.34
C SER A 171 15.43 -2.75 -9.71
N ASN A 172 16.32 -1.89 -10.21
CA ASN A 172 15.96 -0.53 -10.62
C ASN A 172 14.87 -0.50 -11.71
N THR A 173 14.83 -1.50 -12.59
CA THR A 173 13.77 -1.65 -13.61
C THR A 173 12.41 -1.82 -12.97
N ALA A 174 12.26 -2.79 -12.07
CA ALA A 174 11.02 -3.02 -11.33
C ALA A 174 10.62 -1.80 -10.47
N TYR A 175 11.57 -1.15 -9.78
CA TYR A 175 11.29 0.03 -8.96
C TYR A 175 10.65 1.18 -9.75
N ASN A 176 11.14 1.43 -10.97
CA ASN A 176 10.62 2.49 -11.84
C ASN A 176 9.33 2.10 -12.59
N GLY A 177 8.95 0.82 -12.50
CA GLY A 177 7.81 0.22 -13.19
C GLY A 177 8.22 -0.37 -14.54
N ASP A 178 7.96 -1.65 -14.70
CA ASP A 178 8.14 -2.40 -15.94
C ASP A 178 7.11 -3.55 -15.97
N PHE A 179 6.47 -3.79 -17.13
CA PHE A 179 5.43 -4.82 -17.24
C PHE A 179 5.94 -6.24 -16.99
N SER A 180 7.23 -6.50 -17.19
CA SER A 180 7.84 -7.82 -17.01
C SER A 180 8.41 -8.06 -15.61
N ASN A 181 8.69 -6.99 -14.86
CA ASN A 181 9.35 -7.10 -13.56
C ASN A 181 8.44 -6.63 -12.42
N ASN A 182 8.25 -7.48 -11.42
CA ASN A 182 7.37 -7.16 -10.30
C ASN A 182 8.09 -6.24 -9.28
N PRO A 183 7.57 -5.04 -8.98
CA PRO A 183 8.18 -4.13 -8.00
C PRO A 183 8.19 -4.65 -6.56
N PHE A 184 7.44 -5.72 -6.29
CA PHE A 184 7.35 -6.39 -5.00
C PHE A 184 8.17 -7.70 -4.95
N ASN A 185 8.94 -8.02 -6.00
CA ASN A 185 9.87 -9.14 -5.99
C ASN A 185 11.19 -8.76 -5.32
N PHE A 186 11.17 -8.70 -3.99
CA PHE A 186 12.36 -8.39 -3.21
C PHE A 186 13.42 -9.47 -3.38
N LYS A 187 14.64 -9.04 -3.74
CA LYS A 187 15.79 -9.93 -3.87
C LYS A 187 16.44 -10.15 -2.49
N PRO A 188 17.11 -11.29 -2.28
CA PRO A 188 17.88 -11.52 -1.05
C PRO A 188 18.88 -10.38 -0.82
N LEU A 189 18.97 -9.95 0.45
CA LEU A 189 19.97 -9.00 0.94
C LEU A 189 21.31 -9.71 1.15
#